data_AF-A0A4R3MWX1-F1
#
_entry.id   AF-A0A4R3MWX1-F1
#
_cell.length_a   1.000
_cell.length_b   1.000
_cell.length_c   1.000
_cell.angle_alpha   90.00
_cell.angle_beta   90.00
_cell.angle_gamma   90.00
#
_symmetry.space_group_name_H-M   'P 1'
#
loop_
_entity.id
_entity.type
_entity.pdbx_description
1 polymer ?
#
loop_
_entity_poly.entity_id
_entity_poly.type
_entity_poly.pdbx_seq_one_letter_code
_entity_poly.pdbx_strand_id
1 'polypeptide(L)'
;MNYLDQQTLDELLDILGEDDLHAITSGFVAQLDAELHDLAQCCNQADLPGVARIAHSLKGGAGNLGASVLSVAAATLERHARVGDSATVGTVMTGLPEIVRNTVAELRQGGYTPPALQG
;
A
#
# COMPACT_ATOMS: atom_id res chain seq x y z
N MET A 1 6.76 -14.54 6.25
CA MET A 1 6.94 -13.68 5.06
C MET A 1 6.75 -12.29 5.59
N ASN A 2 7.79 -11.45 5.61
CA ASN A 2 7.66 -10.08 6.11
C ASN A 2 7.10 -9.21 4.99
N TYR A 3 5.99 -8.52 5.27
CA TYR A 3 5.41 -7.52 4.39
C TYR A 3 6.05 -6.15 4.60
N LEU A 4 6.59 -5.93 5.80
CA LEU A 4 7.29 -4.72 6.23
C LEU A 4 8.77 -4.95 6.53
N ASP A 5 9.56 -3.94 6.19
CA ASP A 5 10.91 -3.76 6.67
C ASP A 5 10.88 -3.05 8.02
N GLN A 6 11.00 -3.83 9.09
CA GLN A 6 10.96 -3.32 10.46
C GLN A 6 12.12 -2.36 10.75
N GLN A 7 13.30 -2.58 10.14
CA GLN A 7 14.45 -1.71 10.34
C GLN A 7 14.15 -0.29 9.85
N THR A 8 13.55 -0.14 8.67
CA THR A 8 13.12 1.16 8.14
C THR A 8 12.13 1.85 9.09
N LEU A 9 11.17 1.10 9.65
CA LEU A 9 10.18 1.66 10.57
C LEU A 9 10.78 2.05 11.93
N ASP A 10 11.70 1.26 12.47
CA ASP A 10 12.44 1.59 13.69
C ASP A 10 13.35 2.82 13.49
N GLU A 11 14.03 2.94 12.34
CA GLU A 11 14.80 4.13 11.99
C GLU A 11 13.91 5.37 11.88
N LEU A 12 12.74 5.25 11.25
CA LEU A 12 11.75 6.34 11.18
C LEU A 12 11.19 6.69 12.57
N LEU A 13 10.97 5.69 13.44
CA LEU A 13 10.52 5.89 14.80
C LEU A 13 11.56 6.67 15.63
N ASP A 14 12.84 6.32 15.50
CA ASP A 14 13.94 7.00 16.20
C ASP A 14 14.10 8.47 15.73
N ILE A 15 13.89 8.72 14.44
CA ILE A 15 14.04 10.06 13.84
C ILE A 15 12.83 10.96 14.12
N LEU A 16 11.62 10.43 13.97
CA LEU A 16 10.37 11.21 14.01
C LEU A 16 9.72 11.22 15.40
N GLY A 17 9.89 10.14 16.17
CA GLY A 17 9.12 9.88 17.38
C GLY A 17 7.81 9.14 17.11
N GLU A 18 7.23 8.59 18.19
CA GLU A 18 6.05 7.72 18.14
C GLU A 18 4.81 8.42 17.56
N ASP A 19 4.48 9.61 18.05
CA ASP A 19 3.29 10.36 17.64
C ASP A 19 3.28 10.71 16.14
N ASP A 20 4.42 11.19 15.62
CA ASP A 20 4.56 11.56 14.21
C ASP A 20 4.53 10.32 13.30
N LEU A 21 5.21 9.23 13.70
CA LEU A 21 5.15 7.98 12.96
C LEU A 21 3.72 7.43 12.92
N HIS A 22 3.01 7.45 14.05
CA HIS A 22 1.62 7.01 14.15
C HIS A 22 0.69 7.83 13.27
N ALA A 23 0.88 9.15 13.20
CA ALA A 23 0.11 10.01 12.31
C ALA A 23 0.34 9.66 10.83
N ILE A 24 1.60 9.44 10.44
CA ILE A 24 1.98 9.07 9.07
C ILE A 24 1.41 7.69 8.70
N THR A 25 1.60 6.68 9.55
CA THR A 25 1.12 5.32 9.26
C THR A 25 -0.41 5.24 9.29
N SER A 26 -1.09 6.00 10.16
CA SER A 26 -2.56 6.09 10.14
C SER A 26 -3.06 6.70 8.84
N GLY A 27 -2.43 7.79 8.38
CA GLY A 27 -2.74 8.41 7.10
C GLY A 27 -2.51 7.47 5.93
N PHE A 28 -1.41 6.72 5.97
CA PHE A 28 -1.12 5.69 4.97
C PHE A 28 -2.18 4.58 4.96
N VAL A 29 -2.56 4.02 6.12
CA VAL A 29 -3.59 2.98 6.21
C VAL A 29 -4.93 3.48 5.65
N ALA A 30 -5.35 4.71 5.99
CA ALA A 30 -6.57 5.30 5.44
C ALA A 30 -6.49 5.50 3.92
N GLN A 31 -5.32 5.91 3.42
CA GLN A 31 -5.08 6.05 1.98
C GLN A 31 -5.14 4.69 1.26
N LEU A 32 -4.60 3.61 1.85
CA LEU A 32 -4.64 2.27 1.26
C LEU A 32 -6.06 1.79 0.98
N ASP A 33 -6.98 1.99 1.92
CA ASP A 33 -8.38 1.59 1.75
C ASP A 33 -9.05 2.36 0.59
N ALA A 34 -8.78 3.66 0.47
CA ALA A 34 -9.28 4.49 -0.63
C ALA A 34 -8.67 4.08 -1.97
N GLU A 35 -7.35 3.90 -2.04
CA GLU A 35 -6.64 3.49 -3.25
C GLU A 35 -7.06 2.10 -3.74
N LEU A 36 -7.32 1.16 -2.82
CA LEU A 36 -7.87 -0.16 -3.16
C LEU A 36 -9.26 -0.06 -3.81
N HIS A 37 -10.12 0.79 -3.27
CA HIS A 37 -11.46 1.03 -3.83
C HIS A 37 -11.35 1.62 -5.23
N ASP A 38 -10.55 2.66 -5.41
CA ASP A 38 -10.37 3.36 -6.67
C ASP A 38 -9.73 2.44 -7.73
N LEU A 39 -8.74 1.63 -7.36
CA LEU A 39 -8.14 0.63 -8.25
C LEU A 39 -9.17 -0.39 -8.74
N ALA A 40 -10.05 -0.87 -7.85
CA ALA A 40 -11.11 -1.78 -8.22
C ALA A 40 -12.11 -1.13 -9.20
N GLN A 41 -12.45 0.15 -8.99
CA GLN A 41 -13.29 0.91 -9.91
C GLN A 41 -12.63 1.10 -11.28
N CYS A 42 -11.37 1.53 -11.33
CA CYS A 42 -10.64 1.67 -12.59
C CYS A 42 -10.57 0.34 -13.34
N CYS A 43 -10.34 -0.78 -12.65
CA CYS A 43 -10.33 -2.11 -13.28
C CYS A 43 -11.70 -2.48 -13.87
N ASN A 44 -12.80 -2.22 -13.14
CA ASN A 44 -14.15 -2.46 -13.64
C ASN A 44 -14.51 -1.60 -14.86
N GLN A 45 -13.93 -0.41 -14.96
CA GLN A 45 -14.11 0.51 -16.09
C GLN A 45 -13.09 0.29 -17.23
N ALA A 46 -12.20 -0.70 -17.09
CA ALA A 46 -11.05 -0.90 -17.99
C ALA A 46 -10.15 0.34 -18.15
N ASP A 47 -10.11 1.21 -17.14
CA ASP A 47 -9.29 2.42 -17.09
C ASP A 47 -7.86 2.10 -16.61
N LEU A 48 -7.06 1.51 -17.50
CA LEU A 48 -5.66 1.22 -17.22
C LEU A 48 -4.81 2.48 -16.94
N PRO A 49 -5.02 3.64 -17.60
CA PRO A 49 -4.37 4.89 -17.20
C PRO A 49 -4.63 5.26 -15.73
N GLY A 50 -5.89 5.13 -15.26
CA GLY A 50 -6.25 5.33 -13.86
C GLY A 50 -5.54 4.36 -12.92
N VAL A 51 -5.52 3.06 -13.27
CA VAL A 51 -4.77 2.03 -12.52
C VAL A 51 -3.29 2.41 -12.39
N ALA A 52 -2.65 2.82 -13.49
CA ALA A 52 -1.23 3.18 -13.48
C ALA A 52 -0.94 4.38 -12.57
N ARG A 53 -1.84 5.36 -12.53
CA ARG A 53 -1.70 6.56 -11.68
C ARG A 53 -1.83 6.20 -10.20
N ILE A 54 -2.83 5.43 -9.82
CA ILE A 54 -3.05 5.04 -8.42
C ILE A 54 -1.91 4.12 -7.95
N ALA A 55 -1.52 3.15 -8.78
CA ALA A 55 -0.40 2.27 -8.50
C ALA A 55 0.93 3.02 -8.30
N HIS A 56 1.15 4.13 -9.02
CA HIS A 56 2.32 4.97 -8.82
C HIS A 56 2.35 5.62 -7.41
N SER A 57 1.21 6.15 -6.96
CA SER A 57 1.05 6.72 -5.62
C SER A 57 1.29 5.67 -4.54
N LEU A 58 0.60 4.53 -4.66
CA LEU A 58 0.69 3.40 -3.74
C LEU A 58 2.13 2.88 -3.61
N LYS A 59 2.86 2.77 -4.72
CA LYS A 59 4.27 2.35 -4.73
C LYS A 59 5.16 3.29 -3.90
N GLY A 60 4.97 4.61 -4.05
CA GLY A 60 5.73 5.62 -3.34
C GLY A 60 5.47 5.60 -1.84
N GLY A 61 4.20 5.60 -1.44
CA GLY A 61 3.81 5.51 -0.02
C GLY A 61 4.32 4.22 0.64
N ALA A 62 4.14 3.08 -0.02
CA ALA A 62 4.62 1.79 0.47
C ALA A 62 6.15 1.72 0.56
N GLY A 63 6.86 2.28 -0.43
CA GLY A 63 8.32 2.30 -0.44
C GLY A 63 8.92 3.10 0.72
N ASN A 64 8.32 4.24 1.05
CA ASN A 64 8.80 5.11 2.13
C ASN A 64 8.66 4.48 3.52
N LEU A 65 7.68 3.59 3.71
CA LEU A 65 7.40 2.92 4.98
C LEU A 65 7.99 1.50 5.06
N GLY A 66 8.80 1.10 4.08
CA GLY A 66 9.39 -0.24 4.04
C GLY A 66 8.40 -1.36 3.70
N ALA A 67 7.19 -1.05 3.20
CA ALA A 67 6.19 -2.03 2.77
C ALA A 67 6.54 -2.66 1.41
N SER A 68 7.64 -3.41 1.40
CA SER A 68 8.31 -3.91 0.20
C SER A 68 7.39 -4.74 -0.70
N VAL A 69 6.59 -5.65 -0.11
CA VAL A 69 5.69 -6.53 -0.88
C VAL A 69 4.60 -5.71 -1.58
N LEU A 70 4.05 -4.71 -0.88
CA LEU A 70 3.04 -3.81 -1.43
C LEU A 70 3.63 -2.89 -2.51
N SER A 71 4.84 -2.37 -2.29
CA SER A 71 5.55 -1.54 -3.28
C SER A 71 5.82 -2.33 -4.57
N VAL A 72 6.23 -3.61 -4.47
CA VAL A 72 6.44 -4.50 -5.63
C VAL A 72 5.13 -4.80 -6.36
N ALA A 73 4.04 -5.07 -5.64
CA ALA A 73 2.73 -5.29 -6.25
C ALA A 73 2.25 -4.04 -7.01
N ALA A 74 2.40 -2.86 -6.41
CA ALA A 74 2.07 -1.59 -7.02
C ALA A 74 2.94 -1.28 -8.24
N ALA A 75 4.25 -1.54 -8.19
CA ALA A 75 5.13 -1.39 -9.35
C ALA A 75 4.74 -2.32 -10.51
N THR A 76 4.30 -3.55 -10.20
CA THR A 76 3.79 -4.49 -11.21
C THR A 76 2.51 -3.95 -11.84
N LEU A 77 1.55 -3.46 -11.05
CA LEU A 77 0.33 -2.83 -11.56
C LEU A 77 0.64 -1.62 -12.47
N GLU A 78 1.49 -0.70 -12.01
CA GLU A 78 1.88 0.49 -12.77
C GLU A 78 2.47 0.10 -14.14
N ARG A 79 3.40 -0.86 -14.15
CA ARG A 79 4.07 -1.30 -15.36
C ARG A 79 3.09 -1.94 -16.34
N HIS A 80 2.28 -2.90 -15.89
CA HIS A 80 1.39 -3.66 -16.76
C HIS A 80 0.21 -2.82 -17.25
N ALA A 81 -0.30 -1.92 -16.42
CA ALA A 81 -1.32 -0.96 -16.83
C ALA A 81 -0.80 0.00 -17.92
N ARG A 82 0.45 0.47 -17.83
CA ARG A 82 1.05 1.34 -18.87
C ARG A 82 1.22 0.68 -20.23
N VAL A 83 1.46 -0.63 -20.27
CA VAL A 83 1.62 -1.37 -21.53
C VAL A 83 0.31 -2.01 -22.03
N GLY A 84 -0.81 -1.76 -21.35
CA GLY A 84 -2.12 -2.27 -21.77
C GLY A 84 -2.42 -3.72 -21.38
N ASP A 85 -1.62 -4.32 -20.50
CA ASP A 85 -1.75 -5.74 -20.11
C ASP A 85 -2.78 -5.91 -18.98
N SER A 86 -4.06 -5.86 -19.36
CA SER A 86 -5.20 -5.99 -18.43
C SER A 86 -5.28 -7.36 -17.75
N ALA A 87 -4.76 -8.43 -18.37
CA ALA A 87 -4.77 -9.78 -17.80
C ALA A 87 -3.85 -9.87 -16.58
N THR A 88 -2.63 -9.34 -16.70
CA THR A 88 -1.70 -9.29 -15.56
C THR A 88 -2.21 -8.33 -14.49
N VAL A 89 -2.77 -7.17 -14.87
CA VAL A 89 -3.39 -6.23 -13.91
C VAL A 89 -4.48 -6.94 -13.10
N GLY A 90 -5.41 -7.64 -13.73
CA GLY A 90 -6.46 -8.39 -13.04
C GLY A 90 -5.92 -9.47 -12.10
N THR A 91 -4.85 -10.17 -12.51
CA THR A 91 -4.19 -11.18 -11.67
C THR A 91 -3.60 -10.55 -10.41
N VAL A 92 -2.86 -9.44 -10.53
CA VAL A 92 -2.26 -8.75 -9.39
C VAL A 92 -3.33 -8.15 -8.49
N MET A 93 -4.38 -7.56 -9.07
CA MET A 93 -5.52 -7.00 -8.32
C MET A 93 -6.26 -8.04 -7.49
N THR A 94 -6.27 -9.31 -7.88
CA THR A 94 -6.88 -10.39 -7.11
C THR A 94 -6.13 -10.63 -5.79
N GLY A 95 -4.80 -10.50 -5.79
CA GLY A 95 -3.95 -10.68 -4.60
C GLY A 95 -3.73 -9.41 -3.77
N LEU A 96 -3.91 -8.23 -4.37
CA LEU A 96 -3.61 -6.94 -3.73
C LEU A 96 -4.35 -6.72 -2.38
N PRO A 97 -5.64 -7.06 -2.22
CA PRO A 97 -6.34 -6.88 -0.95
C PRO A 97 -5.73 -7.70 0.20
N GLU A 98 -5.21 -8.89 -0.09
CA GLU A 98 -4.54 -9.71 0.92
C GLU A 98 -3.20 -9.11 1.33
N ILE A 99 -2.43 -8.62 0.35
CA ILE A 99 -1.16 -7.92 0.61
C ILE A 99 -1.40 -6.71 1.51
N VAL A 100 -2.41 -5.87 1.21
CA VAL A 100 -2.75 -4.71 2.03
C VAL A 100 -3.14 -5.14 3.44
N ARG A 101 -4.04 -6.12 3.60
CA ARG A 101 -4.44 -6.62 4.93
C ARG A 101 -3.25 -7.09 5.76
N ASN A 102 -2.31 -7.82 5.15
CA ASN A 102 -1.14 -8.33 5.86
C ASN A 102 -0.16 -7.21 6.22
N THR A 103 0.07 -6.24 5.33
CA THR A 103 0.86 -5.04 5.63
C THR A 103 0.28 -4.24 6.80
N VAL A 104 -1.03 -4.00 6.82
CA VAL A 104 -1.69 -3.27 7.92
C VAL A 104 -1.65 -4.07 9.22
N ALA A 105 -1.80 -5.40 9.15
CA ALA A 105 -1.69 -6.26 10.31
C ALA A 105 -0.28 -6.21 10.93
N GLU A 106 0.77 -6.25 10.11
CA GLU A 106 2.16 -6.13 10.60
C GLU A 106 2.44 -4.74 11.19
N LEU A 107 1.93 -3.66 10.60
CA LEU A 107 2.08 -2.29 11.14
C LEU A 107 1.51 -2.20 12.56
N ARG A 108 0.33 -2.81 12.76
CA ARG A 108 -0.35 -2.85 14.07
C ARG A 108 0.37 -3.73 15.07
N GLN A 109 0.81 -4.91 14.66
CA GLN A 109 1.54 -5.84 15.53
C GLN A 109 2.89 -5.29 15.97
N GLY A 110 3.55 -4.52 15.10
CA GLY A 110 4.80 -3.83 15.41
C GLY A 110 4.64 -2.55 16.23
N GLY A 111 3.41 -2.10 16.53
CA GLY A 111 3.16 -0.87 17.29
C GLY A 111 3.47 0.41 16.52
N TYR A 112 3.64 0.34 15.20
CA TYR A 112 3.95 1.51 14.35
C TYR A 112 2.71 2.30 13.93
N THR A 113 1.53 1.76 14.18
CA THR A 113 0.25 2.44 13.91
C THR A 113 -0.72 2.17 15.06
N PRO A 114 -1.51 3.17 15.49
CA PRO A 114 -2.50 2.99 16.53
C PRO A 114 -3.59 2.01 16.07
N PRO A 115 -4.27 1.33 17.01
CA PRO A 115 -5.48 0.58 16.68
C PRO A 115 -6.49 1.54 16.03
N ALA A 116 -7.17 1.10 14.98
CA ALA A 116 -8.18 1.91 14.29
C ALA A 116 -9.11 2.54 15.32
N LEU A 117 -9.18 3.87 15.35
CA LEU A 117 -10.09 4.60 16.22
C LEU A 117 -11.50 4.08 15.93
N GLN A 118 -12.05 3.32 16.89
CA GLN A 118 -13.45 2.90 16.85
C GLN A 118 -14.27 4.17 17.12
N GLY A 119 -14.54 4.92 16.05
CA GLY A 119 -15.49 6.02 16.01
C GLY A 119 -16.90 5.53 15.77
#